data_AF-A0A853R3V3-F1
#
_entry.id   AF-A0A853R3V3-F1
#
_cell.length_a   1.000
_cell.length_b   1.000
_cell.length_c   1.000
_cell.angle_alpha   90.00
_cell.angle_beta   90.00
_cell.angle_gamma   90.00
#
_symmetry.space_group_name_H-M   'P 1'
#
loop_
_entity.id
_entity.type
_entity.pdbx_description
1 polymer ?
#
loop_
_entity_poly.entity_id
_entity_poly.type
_entity_poly.pdbx_seq_one_letter_code
_entity_poly.pdbx_strand_id
1 'polypeptide(L)'
;MRYITPVSLLLVATIMGCNSEEATTSSTSQSNADAIAQQKRALALQLSESYAELETTLKTEISAQNLSISVSTLFEEQPDSDFSQQMVVADAQIRSMKGIEDFTEQLLQLRIADASMIKEWQEGQSPLFAFEPKGNDASWQYIEAFDVYGQVHQLDVYQMPDVPVFVVDSNSEVELRAGLQAMRAQMNALGQSTTLTTVESGSVAAQAMARSSDNSAEPISTTVLKKIRLADDKEPWISGAAEIYAIVTGINPSRDEPTIDLVEMPYLDYDKQDYFPNQVMIQWSRYRWGAADLILMEQDDGTDYKELAKLLVKVAEEVLKLIPDPEVQAYAIIPQITGKIIDAIPDGLLVNDDDYVDVFYTLMQDTSYVDHPGASGNAVATFEPLTINPTRP
;
A
#
# COMPACT_ATOMS: atom_id res chain seq x y z
N MET A 1 -45.71 62.69 -13.39
CA MET A 1 -44.65 61.90 -12.74
C MET A 1 -44.35 60.70 -13.63
N ARG A 2 -43.24 60.77 -14.37
CA ARG A 2 -42.68 59.67 -15.17
C ARG A 2 -41.63 59.00 -14.29
N TYR A 3 -41.79 57.72 -13.98
CA TYR A 3 -40.74 56.94 -13.34
C TYR A 3 -40.03 56.09 -14.39
N ILE A 4 -38.76 56.39 -14.54
CA ILE A 4 -37.75 55.65 -15.28
C ILE A 4 -37.25 54.57 -14.32
N THR A 5 -37.32 53.30 -14.70
CA THR A 5 -36.61 52.21 -14.02
C THR A 5 -35.52 51.67 -14.93
N PRO A 6 -34.28 51.50 -14.42
CA PRO A 6 -33.12 51.18 -15.22
C PRO A 6 -33.00 49.68 -15.50
N VAL A 7 -32.35 49.39 -16.62
CA VAL A 7 -31.86 48.07 -17.04
C VAL A 7 -30.73 47.65 -16.11
N SER A 8 -30.90 46.56 -15.37
CA SER A 8 -29.80 45.87 -14.69
C SER A 8 -29.28 44.75 -15.57
N LEU A 9 -28.08 44.97 -16.11
CA LEU A 9 -27.21 43.95 -16.70
C LEU A 9 -26.77 42.99 -15.58
N LEU A 10 -27.18 41.73 -15.62
CA LEU A 10 -26.60 40.68 -14.78
C LEU A 10 -25.51 39.99 -15.59
N LEU A 11 -24.26 40.37 -15.29
CA LEU A 11 -23.06 39.74 -15.81
C LEU A 11 -22.94 38.37 -15.13
N VAL A 12 -23.08 37.29 -15.90
CA VAL A 12 -22.76 35.93 -15.46
C VAL A 12 -21.24 35.81 -15.42
N ALA A 13 -20.65 35.81 -14.23
CA ALA A 13 -19.28 35.37 -14.03
C ALA A 13 -19.33 33.87 -13.68
N THR A 14 -19.20 33.01 -14.68
CA THR A 14 -18.89 31.60 -14.46
C THR A 14 -17.45 31.52 -13.95
N ILE A 15 -17.29 31.21 -12.66
CA ILE A 15 -16.03 30.74 -12.10
C ILE A 15 -15.83 29.32 -12.66
N MET A 16 -15.10 29.20 -13.77
CA MET A 16 -14.46 27.93 -14.13
C MET A 16 -13.21 27.83 -13.24
N GLY A 17 -13.39 27.22 -12.06
CA GLY A 17 -12.30 26.80 -11.18
C GLY A 17 -11.85 25.39 -11.56
N CYS A 18 -10.53 25.18 -11.57
CA CYS A 18 -9.84 23.95 -11.94
C CYS A 18 -10.43 22.70 -11.27
N ASN A 19 -11.01 21.79 -12.05
CA ASN A 19 -11.45 20.46 -11.63
C ASN A 19 -10.87 19.36 -12.54
N SER A 20 -9.87 19.68 -13.37
CA SER A 20 -9.41 18.82 -14.46
C SER A 20 -8.29 17.85 -14.07
N GLU A 21 -7.47 18.16 -13.06
CA GLU A 21 -6.36 17.29 -12.68
C GLU A 21 -6.82 16.12 -11.79
N GLU A 22 -7.64 16.37 -10.75
CA GLU A 22 -8.20 15.32 -9.89
C GLU A 22 -9.12 14.35 -10.65
N ALA A 23 -9.86 14.85 -11.64
CA ALA A 23 -10.68 14.02 -12.53
C ALA A 23 -9.86 13.14 -13.49
N THR A 24 -8.57 13.45 -13.67
CA THR A 24 -7.69 12.70 -14.59
C THR A 24 -6.96 11.58 -13.85
N THR A 25 -6.38 11.84 -12.68
CA THR A 25 -5.74 10.79 -11.85
C THR A 25 -6.74 9.73 -11.42
N SER A 26 -7.96 10.16 -11.06
CA SER A 26 -9.07 9.26 -10.73
C SER A 26 -9.44 8.27 -11.83
N SER A 27 -9.43 8.73 -13.06
CA SER A 27 -9.74 7.90 -14.23
C SER A 27 -8.62 6.91 -14.58
N THR A 28 -7.37 7.19 -14.18
CA THR A 28 -6.22 6.36 -14.51
C THR A 28 -6.06 5.18 -13.57
N SER A 29 -6.16 5.36 -12.25
CA SER A 29 -6.02 4.24 -11.30
C SER A 29 -7.15 3.21 -11.44
N GLN A 30 -8.41 3.67 -11.57
CA GLN A 30 -9.53 2.77 -11.88
C GLN A 30 -9.34 2.03 -13.21
N SER A 31 -8.71 2.66 -14.21
CA SER A 31 -8.39 2.02 -15.47
C SER A 31 -7.27 0.99 -15.33
N ASN A 32 -6.30 1.22 -14.45
CA ASN A 32 -5.22 0.29 -14.15
C ASN A 32 -5.76 -0.94 -13.41
N ALA A 33 -6.52 -0.74 -12.33
CA ALA A 33 -7.17 -1.84 -11.59
C ALA A 33 -8.03 -2.72 -12.51
N ASP A 34 -8.84 -2.09 -13.37
CA ASP A 34 -9.64 -2.79 -14.38
C ASP A 34 -8.78 -3.62 -15.36
N ALA A 35 -7.63 -3.09 -15.78
CA ALA A 35 -6.72 -3.76 -16.70
C ALA A 35 -5.95 -4.90 -16.01
N ILE A 36 -5.48 -4.69 -14.78
CA ILE A 36 -4.77 -5.69 -13.97
C ILE A 36 -5.68 -6.89 -13.70
N ALA A 37 -6.90 -6.66 -13.20
CA ALA A 37 -7.85 -7.74 -12.94
C ALA A 37 -8.21 -8.52 -14.22
N GLN A 38 -8.34 -7.83 -15.38
CA GLN A 38 -8.55 -8.50 -16.66
C GLN A 38 -7.36 -9.36 -17.10
N GLN A 39 -6.14 -8.91 -16.83
CA GLN A 39 -4.92 -9.69 -17.11
C GLN A 39 -4.83 -10.92 -16.19
N LYS A 40 -5.02 -10.76 -14.87
CA LYS A 40 -5.05 -11.89 -13.92
C LYS A 40 -6.15 -12.89 -14.28
N ARG A 41 -7.34 -12.43 -14.67
CA ARG A 41 -8.44 -13.28 -15.18
C ARG A 41 -8.05 -14.06 -16.42
N ALA A 42 -7.44 -13.42 -17.41
CA ALA A 42 -7.02 -14.07 -18.65
C ALA A 42 -5.96 -15.14 -18.38
N LEU A 43 -5.00 -14.84 -17.50
CA LEU A 43 -4.01 -15.81 -17.05
C LEU A 43 -4.66 -16.97 -16.30
N ALA A 44 -5.64 -16.73 -15.41
CA ALA A 44 -6.31 -17.81 -14.68
C ALA A 44 -7.03 -18.78 -15.62
N LEU A 45 -7.70 -18.26 -16.66
CA LEU A 45 -8.33 -19.09 -17.69
C LEU A 45 -7.27 -19.88 -18.49
N GLN A 46 -6.20 -19.23 -18.93
CA GLN A 46 -5.13 -19.87 -19.68
C GLN A 46 -4.41 -20.94 -18.86
N LEU A 47 -4.17 -20.70 -17.57
CA LEU A 47 -3.63 -21.68 -16.64
C LEU A 47 -4.54 -22.91 -16.57
N SER A 48 -5.86 -22.71 -16.57
CA SER A 48 -6.81 -23.81 -16.57
C SER A 48 -6.69 -24.71 -17.81
N GLU A 49 -6.44 -24.11 -18.97
CA GLU A 49 -6.28 -24.82 -20.26
C GLU A 49 -4.90 -25.48 -20.39
N SER A 50 -3.86 -24.89 -19.77
CA SER A 50 -2.47 -25.38 -19.80
C SER A 50 -2.11 -26.26 -18.60
N TYR A 51 -3.01 -26.47 -17.63
CA TYR A 51 -2.68 -27.11 -16.35
C TYR A 51 -2.07 -28.49 -16.49
N ALA A 52 -2.56 -29.32 -17.42
CA ALA A 52 -2.05 -30.68 -17.62
C ALA A 52 -0.55 -30.70 -18.00
N GLU A 53 -0.06 -29.66 -18.66
CA GLU A 53 1.35 -29.51 -19.03
C GLU A 53 2.19 -29.00 -17.85
N LEU A 54 1.61 -28.15 -17.02
CA LEU A 54 2.28 -27.47 -15.90
C LEU A 54 2.23 -28.25 -14.58
N GLU A 55 1.31 -29.20 -14.43
CA GLU A 55 1.01 -29.89 -13.16
C GLU A 55 2.26 -30.48 -12.49
N THR A 56 3.16 -31.08 -13.27
CA THR A 56 4.39 -31.68 -12.72
C THR A 56 5.33 -30.64 -12.14
N THR A 57 5.52 -29.51 -12.83
CA THR A 57 6.34 -28.39 -12.33
C THR A 57 5.69 -27.79 -11.09
N LEU A 58 4.38 -27.52 -11.13
CA LEU A 58 3.66 -26.98 -9.97
C LEU A 58 3.79 -27.90 -8.75
N LYS A 59 3.58 -29.22 -8.90
CA LYS A 59 3.72 -30.19 -7.79
C LYS A 59 5.14 -30.32 -7.25
N THR A 60 6.14 -29.92 -8.03
CA THR A 60 7.55 -29.93 -7.61
C THR A 60 7.89 -28.69 -6.79
N GLU A 61 7.44 -27.52 -7.25
CA GLU A 61 7.80 -26.22 -6.66
C GLU A 61 6.89 -25.82 -5.49
N ILE A 62 5.63 -26.26 -5.48
CA ILE A 62 4.63 -25.87 -4.47
C ILE A 62 4.47 -26.98 -3.41
N SER A 63 4.60 -26.57 -2.15
CA SER A 63 4.57 -27.44 -0.97
C SER A 63 3.95 -26.74 0.24
N ALA A 64 3.71 -27.45 1.33
CA ALA A 64 3.21 -26.86 2.57
C ALA A 64 4.16 -25.84 3.23
N GLN A 65 5.41 -25.72 2.76
CA GLN A 65 6.37 -24.70 3.21
C GLN A 65 6.59 -23.58 2.17
N ASN A 66 6.16 -23.80 0.92
CA ASN A 66 6.29 -22.85 -0.17
C ASN A 66 5.01 -22.90 -1.00
N LEU A 67 4.06 -22.00 -0.72
CA LEU A 67 2.71 -22.04 -1.27
C LEU A 67 2.60 -21.41 -2.66
N SER A 68 3.69 -20.85 -3.19
CA SER A 68 3.68 -20.20 -4.49
C SER A 68 4.91 -20.53 -5.33
N ILE A 69 4.77 -20.28 -6.63
CA ILE A 69 5.85 -20.27 -7.61
C ILE A 69 5.85 -18.91 -8.30
N SER A 70 7.02 -18.27 -8.40
CA SER A 70 7.12 -16.97 -9.06
C SER A 70 7.10 -17.10 -10.57
N VAL A 71 6.77 -16.02 -11.28
CA VAL A 71 6.83 -15.95 -12.74
C VAL A 71 8.23 -16.32 -13.28
N SER A 72 9.31 -15.89 -12.61
CA SER A 72 10.67 -16.21 -13.04
C SER A 72 10.98 -17.69 -12.92
N THR A 73 10.66 -18.33 -11.79
CA THR A 73 10.88 -19.78 -11.60
C THR A 73 10.04 -20.59 -12.58
N LEU A 74 8.78 -20.21 -12.79
CA LEU A 74 7.92 -20.91 -13.75
C LEU A 74 8.44 -20.80 -15.18
N PHE A 75 8.94 -19.63 -15.58
CA PHE A 75 9.55 -19.43 -16.89
C PHE A 75 10.87 -20.18 -17.07
N GLU A 76 11.70 -20.27 -16.03
CA GLU A 76 12.94 -21.06 -16.06
C GLU A 76 12.68 -22.55 -16.24
N GLU A 77 11.68 -23.09 -15.55
CA GLU A 77 11.31 -24.51 -15.61
C GLU A 77 10.51 -24.87 -16.88
N GLN A 78 9.70 -23.94 -17.41
CA GLN A 78 8.83 -24.15 -18.56
C GLN A 78 8.92 -23.00 -19.59
N PRO A 79 10.09 -22.73 -20.20
CA PRO A 79 10.30 -21.57 -21.06
C PRO A 79 9.51 -21.62 -22.38
N ASP A 80 9.22 -22.83 -22.86
CA ASP A 80 8.47 -23.07 -24.10
C ASP A 80 6.95 -23.09 -23.88
N SER A 81 6.47 -23.01 -22.64
CA SER A 81 5.03 -22.95 -22.36
C SER A 81 4.46 -21.58 -22.73
N ASP A 82 3.38 -21.60 -23.51
CA ASP A 82 2.61 -20.39 -23.85
C ASP A 82 2.14 -19.65 -22.58
N PHE A 83 1.79 -20.40 -21.52
CA PHE A 83 1.38 -19.82 -20.24
C PHE A 83 2.53 -19.05 -19.57
N SER A 84 3.70 -19.68 -19.43
CA SER A 84 4.87 -19.05 -18.81
C SER A 84 5.31 -17.78 -19.55
N GLN A 85 5.28 -17.80 -20.89
CA GLN A 85 5.59 -16.62 -21.71
C GLN A 85 4.57 -15.50 -21.51
N GLN A 86 3.28 -15.83 -21.48
CA GLN A 86 2.22 -14.85 -21.26
C GLN A 86 2.28 -14.24 -19.86
N MET A 87 2.64 -15.04 -18.84
CA MET A 87 2.81 -14.57 -17.47
C MET A 87 3.97 -13.56 -17.37
N VAL A 88 5.10 -13.77 -18.05
CA VAL A 88 6.21 -12.80 -18.11
C VAL A 88 5.78 -11.48 -18.77
N VAL A 89 4.98 -11.55 -19.84
CA VAL A 89 4.47 -10.34 -20.52
C VAL A 89 3.51 -9.57 -19.63
N ALA A 90 2.58 -10.26 -18.97
CA ALA A 90 1.64 -9.66 -18.03
C ALA A 90 2.36 -9.05 -16.83
N ASP A 91 3.35 -9.75 -16.26
CA ASP A 91 4.17 -9.27 -15.16
C ASP A 91 4.79 -7.89 -15.46
N ALA A 92 5.47 -7.77 -16.61
CA ALA A 92 6.09 -6.51 -17.01
C ALA A 92 5.06 -5.38 -17.22
N GLN A 93 3.87 -5.71 -17.73
CA GLN A 93 2.80 -4.73 -17.92
C GLN A 93 2.22 -4.27 -16.58
N ILE A 94 1.96 -5.18 -15.65
CA ILE A 94 1.42 -4.85 -14.32
C ILE A 94 2.42 -4.01 -13.53
N ARG A 95 3.71 -4.39 -13.52
CA ARG A 95 4.75 -3.57 -12.88
C ARG A 95 4.81 -2.15 -13.45
N SER A 96 4.65 -1.99 -14.77
CA SER A 96 4.60 -0.66 -15.39
C SER A 96 3.31 0.12 -15.06
N MET A 97 2.15 -0.54 -14.92
CA MET A 97 0.90 0.12 -14.52
C MET A 97 0.94 0.59 -13.07
N LYS A 98 1.61 -0.16 -12.21
CA LYS A 98 1.84 0.18 -10.80
C LYS A 98 2.99 1.19 -10.59
N GLY A 99 3.80 1.43 -11.62
CA GLY A 99 4.95 2.34 -11.53
C GLY A 99 6.13 1.80 -10.74
N ILE A 100 6.27 0.47 -10.62
CA ILE A 100 7.29 -0.21 -9.81
C ILE A 100 8.36 -0.95 -10.62
N GLU A 101 8.35 -0.78 -11.95
CA GLU A 101 9.21 -1.50 -12.90
C GLU A 101 10.71 -1.29 -12.68
N ASP A 102 11.11 -0.18 -12.06
CA ASP A 102 12.49 0.16 -11.72
C ASP A 102 12.96 -0.44 -10.38
N PHE A 103 12.04 -1.02 -9.59
CA PHE A 103 12.28 -1.44 -8.20
C PHE A 103 12.10 -2.94 -7.98
N THR A 104 11.47 -3.65 -8.91
CA THR A 104 11.43 -5.11 -8.92
C THR A 104 11.42 -5.66 -10.35
N GLU A 105 12.08 -6.80 -10.56
CA GLU A 105 12.16 -7.50 -11.86
C GLU A 105 11.00 -8.48 -12.09
N GLN A 106 10.30 -8.86 -11.02
CA GLN A 106 9.16 -9.78 -11.02
C GLN A 106 8.15 -9.39 -9.94
N LEU A 107 6.90 -9.72 -10.17
CA LEU A 107 5.78 -9.46 -9.28
C LEU A 107 4.81 -10.64 -9.27
N LEU A 108 4.42 -11.14 -10.44
CA LEU A 108 3.41 -12.17 -10.54
C LEU A 108 3.88 -13.53 -9.99
N GLN A 109 2.95 -14.25 -9.38
CA GLN A 109 3.11 -15.60 -8.89
C GLN A 109 1.85 -16.44 -9.13
N LEU A 110 2.01 -17.76 -9.09
CA LEU A 110 0.90 -18.68 -8.88
C LEU A 110 0.95 -19.17 -7.45
N ARG A 111 -0.11 -18.91 -6.69
CA ARG A 111 -0.21 -19.29 -5.27
C ARG A 111 -1.34 -20.29 -5.08
N ILE A 112 -1.15 -21.31 -4.26
CA ILE A 112 -2.27 -22.11 -3.76
C ILE A 112 -2.93 -21.35 -2.59
N ALA A 113 -4.25 -21.25 -2.59
CA ALA A 113 -4.98 -20.35 -1.69
C ALA A 113 -4.70 -20.62 -0.21
N ASP A 114 -4.55 -21.90 0.19
CA ASP A 114 -4.23 -22.27 1.57
C ASP A 114 -3.38 -23.54 1.65
N ALA A 115 -2.53 -23.63 2.69
CA ALA A 115 -1.67 -24.78 2.93
C ALA A 115 -2.44 -26.10 3.14
N SER A 116 -3.67 -26.04 3.65
CA SER A 116 -4.54 -27.21 3.84
C SER A 116 -4.90 -27.89 2.53
N MET A 117 -4.93 -27.16 1.41
CA MET A 117 -5.28 -27.66 0.08
C MET A 117 -4.17 -28.49 -0.57
N ILE A 118 -2.92 -28.35 -0.11
CA ILE A 118 -1.73 -29.00 -0.71
C ILE A 118 -1.90 -30.51 -0.79
N LYS A 119 -2.37 -31.12 0.30
CA LYS A 119 -2.41 -32.57 0.41
C LYS A 119 -3.36 -33.18 -0.63
N GLU A 120 -4.60 -32.69 -0.67
CA GLU A 120 -5.63 -33.21 -1.56
C GLU A 120 -5.26 -32.98 -3.04
N TRP A 121 -4.70 -31.82 -3.34
CA TRP A 121 -4.18 -31.49 -4.66
C TRP A 121 -3.04 -32.43 -5.11
N GLN A 122 -2.05 -32.65 -4.23
CA GLN A 122 -0.94 -33.57 -4.52
C GLN A 122 -1.42 -35.02 -4.71
N GLU A 123 -2.47 -35.43 -4.00
CA GLU A 123 -3.13 -36.74 -4.14
C GLU A 123 -4.02 -36.86 -5.40
N GLY A 124 -4.19 -35.78 -6.17
CA GLY A 124 -4.82 -35.80 -7.49
C GLY A 124 -6.21 -35.16 -7.56
N GLN A 125 -6.65 -34.45 -6.53
CA GLN A 125 -7.85 -33.64 -6.62
C GLN A 125 -7.65 -32.50 -7.63
N SER A 126 -8.59 -32.36 -8.56
CA SER A 126 -8.53 -31.31 -9.58
C SER A 126 -8.69 -29.93 -8.93
N PRO A 127 -7.77 -28.99 -9.20
CA PRO A 127 -7.87 -27.64 -8.68
C PRO A 127 -8.82 -26.76 -9.50
N LEU A 128 -9.17 -25.61 -8.91
CA LEU A 128 -9.71 -24.45 -9.62
C LEU A 128 -8.64 -23.37 -9.78
N PHE A 129 -8.85 -22.43 -10.70
CA PHE A 129 -7.95 -21.32 -11.01
C PHE A 129 -8.70 -20.01 -10.89
N ALA A 130 -8.33 -19.20 -9.91
CA ALA A 130 -8.97 -17.95 -9.57
C ALA A 130 -8.01 -16.77 -9.72
N PHE A 131 -8.55 -15.58 -9.54
CA PHE A 131 -7.87 -14.30 -9.53
C PHE A 131 -8.65 -13.37 -8.62
N GLU A 132 -7.99 -12.37 -8.08
CA GLU A 132 -8.65 -11.34 -7.29
C GLU A 132 -9.58 -10.49 -8.19
N PRO A 133 -10.89 -10.41 -7.88
CA PRO A 133 -11.79 -9.54 -8.62
C PRO A 133 -11.38 -8.08 -8.48
N LYS A 134 -11.83 -7.26 -9.42
CA LYS A 134 -11.64 -5.81 -9.30
C LYS A 134 -12.61 -5.17 -8.31
N GLY A 135 -12.23 -3.99 -7.82
CA GLY A 135 -13.12 -3.13 -7.06
C GLY A 135 -13.20 -3.58 -5.60
N ASN A 136 -13.87 -2.79 -4.76
CA ASN A 136 -13.94 -3.04 -3.32
C ASN A 136 -14.52 -4.44 -3.03
N ASP A 137 -13.77 -5.20 -2.26
CA ASP A 137 -14.04 -6.55 -1.80
C ASP A 137 -15.39 -6.70 -1.07
N ALA A 138 -15.81 -5.70 -0.30
CA ALA A 138 -17.11 -5.67 0.38
C ALA A 138 -18.29 -5.59 -0.60
N SER A 139 -18.03 -5.31 -1.87
CA SER A 139 -19.02 -5.35 -2.95
C SER A 139 -19.02 -6.66 -3.74
N TRP A 140 -18.03 -7.54 -3.54
CA TRP A 140 -17.93 -8.79 -4.27
C TRP A 140 -19.06 -9.75 -3.88
N GLN A 141 -19.69 -10.34 -4.89
CA GLN A 141 -20.75 -11.33 -4.69
C GLN A 141 -20.22 -12.76 -4.72
N TYR A 142 -19.14 -12.98 -5.46
CA TYR A 142 -18.48 -14.25 -5.64
C TYR A 142 -17.07 -14.02 -6.19
N ILE A 143 -16.20 -15.00 -5.99
CA ILE A 143 -14.92 -15.10 -6.69
C ILE A 143 -15.12 -15.98 -7.92
N GLU A 144 -14.75 -15.47 -9.10
CA GLU A 144 -14.76 -16.25 -10.33
C GLU A 144 -13.56 -17.18 -10.37
N ALA A 145 -13.79 -18.46 -10.66
CA ALA A 145 -12.73 -19.45 -10.83
C ALA A 145 -13.01 -20.35 -12.04
N PHE A 146 -11.97 -20.90 -12.64
CA PHE A 146 -12.05 -21.84 -13.76
C PHE A 146 -11.66 -23.24 -13.28
N ASP A 147 -12.33 -24.29 -13.74
CA ASP A 147 -11.80 -25.65 -13.59
C ASP A 147 -10.82 -26.00 -14.71
N VAL A 148 -10.21 -27.18 -14.64
CA VAL A 148 -9.26 -27.71 -15.64
C VAL A 148 -9.83 -27.87 -17.08
N TYR A 149 -11.11 -27.56 -17.29
CA TYR A 149 -11.77 -27.55 -18.60
C TYR A 149 -12.18 -26.14 -19.05
N GLY A 150 -11.77 -25.09 -18.32
CA GLY A 150 -12.16 -23.70 -18.55
C GLY A 150 -13.61 -23.38 -18.18
N GLN A 151 -14.32 -24.28 -17.48
CA GLN A 151 -15.67 -23.99 -17.03
C GLN A 151 -15.63 -23.08 -15.80
N VAL A 152 -16.50 -22.06 -15.81
CA VAL A 152 -16.62 -21.07 -14.73
C VAL A 152 -17.34 -21.65 -13.52
N HIS A 153 -16.77 -21.42 -12.35
CA HIS A 153 -17.31 -21.66 -11.02
C HIS A 153 -17.37 -20.33 -10.25
N GLN A 154 -18.31 -20.25 -9.30
CA GLN A 154 -18.48 -19.10 -8.41
C GLN A 154 -18.20 -19.57 -7.00
N LEU A 155 -17.14 -19.04 -6.39
CA LEU A 155 -16.75 -19.34 -5.02
C LEU A 155 -17.26 -18.25 -4.08
N ASP A 156 -17.52 -18.61 -2.83
CA ASP A 156 -17.91 -17.66 -1.80
C ASP A 156 -16.72 -16.74 -1.46
N VAL A 157 -16.98 -15.46 -1.23
CA VAL A 157 -15.94 -14.45 -0.95
C VAL A 157 -15.32 -14.64 0.43
N TYR A 158 -16.11 -15.07 1.42
CA TYR A 158 -15.71 -15.10 2.82
C TYR A 158 -15.55 -16.52 3.37
N GLN A 159 -15.84 -17.54 2.56
CA GLN A 159 -15.65 -18.93 2.94
C GLN A 159 -14.57 -19.56 2.07
N MET A 160 -13.50 -20.02 2.75
CA MET A 160 -12.44 -20.80 2.12
C MET A 160 -13.05 -22.02 1.38
N PRO A 161 -12.72 -22.24 0.10
CA PRO A 161 -13.21 -23.39 -0.66
C PRO A 161 -12.72 -24.74 -0.09
N ASP A 162 -13.58 -25.76 -0.17
CA ASP A 162 -13.22 -27.15 0.18
C ASP A 162 -12.50 -27.89 -0.98
N VAL A 163 -12.00 -27.15 -1.97
CA VAL A 163 -11.25 -27.68 -3.12
C VAL A 163 -9.97 -26.89 -3.30
N PRO A 164 -8.89 -27.49 -3.84
CA PRO A 164 -7.69 -26.74 -4.14
C PRO A 164 -7.95 -25.61 -5.11
N VAL A 165 -7.47 -24.41 -4.80
CA VAL A 165 -7.56 -23.24 -5.67
C VAL A 165 -6.17 -22.66 -5.89
N PHE A 166 -5.78 -22.52 -7.15
CA PHE A 166 -4.64 -21.69 -7.55
C PHE A 166 -5.13 -20.28 -7.84
N VAL A 167 -4.41 -19.30 -7.34
CA VAL A 167 -4.67 -17.87 -7.55
C VAL A 167 -3.53 -17.34 -8.43
N VAL A 168 -3.89 -16.68 -9.54
CA VAL A 168 -2.95 -15.83 -10.27
C VAL A 168 -2.85 -14.53 -9.49
N ASP A 169 -1.70 -14.30 -8.89
CA ASP A 169 -1.56 -13.31 -7.83
C ASP A 169 -0.32 -12.44 -8.01
N SER A 170 -0.28 -11.31 -7.31
CA SER A 170 0.95 -10.56 -7.06
C SER A 170 1.66 -11.18 -5.86
N ASN A 171 2.98 -11.07 -5.80
CA ASN A 171 3.71 -11.24 -4.56
C ASN A 171 3.65 -9.92 -3.80
N SER A 172 2.70 -9.83 -2.86
CA SER A 172 2.37 -8.58 -2.21
C SER A 172 3.48 -8.01 -1.33
N GLU A 173 4.30 -8.84 -0.66
CA GLU A 173 5.49 -8.35 0.06
C GLU A 173 6.48 -7.65 -0.90
N VAL A 174 6.72 -8.26 -2.08
CA VAL A 174 7.56 -7.67 -3.13
C VAL A 174 6.92 -6.41 -3.68
N GLU A 175 5.60 -6.43 -3.85
CA GLU A 175 4.82 -5.31 -4.37
C GLU A 175 4.89 -4.09 -3.45
N LEU A 176 4.48 -4.23 -2.19
CA LEU A 176 4.49 -3.16 -1.21
C LEU A 176 5.90 -2.55 -1.08
N ARG A 177 6.93 -3.39 -0.97
CA ARG A 177 8.32 -2.92 -0.87
C ARG A 177 8.74 -2.12 -2.10
N ALA A 178 8.44 -2.61 -3.30
CA ALA A 178 8.77 -1.90 -4.54
C ALA A 178 7.94 -0.61 -4.68
N GLY A 179 6.66 -0.65 -4.28
CA GLY A 179 5.75 0.49 -4.25
C GLY A 179 6.23 1.62 -3.35
N LEU A 180 6.59 1.32 -2.11
CA LEU A 180 7.15 2.30 -1.17
C LEU A 180 8.49 2.87 -1.64
N GLN A 181 9.32 2.07 -2.33
CA GLN A 181 10.54 2.57 -2.96
C GLN A 181 10.26 3.53 -4.11
N ALA A 182 9.26 3.20 -4.95
CA ALA A 182 8.79 4.07 -6.04
C ALA A 182 8.22 5.38 -5.49
N MET A 183 7.38 5.32 -4.45
CA MET A 183 6.85 6.50 -3.78
C MET A 183 7.97 7.39 -3.26
N ARG A 184 8.91 6.82 -2.49
CA ARG A 184 10.07 7.56 -1.96
C ARG A 184 10.87 8.22 -3.08
N ALA A 185 11.15 7.51 -4.17
CA ALA A 185 11.89 8.05 -5.31
C ALA A 185 11.16 9.22 -5.97
N GLN A 186 9.85 9.06 -6.19
CA GLN A 186 9.00 10.07 -6.80
C GLN A 186 8.84 11.31 -5.90
N MET A 187 8.62 11.13 -4.59
CA MET A 187 8.56 12.24 -3.62
C MET A 187 9.88 13.02 -3.59
N ASN A 188 11.03 12.32 -3.53
CA ASN A 188 12.34 12.96 -3.59
C ASN A 188 12.57 13.72 -4.91
N ALA A 189 12.10 13.18 -6.04
CA ALA A 189 12.17 13.87 -7.33
C ALA A 189 11.30 15.15 -7.38
N LEU A 190 10.23 15.20 -6.59
CA LEU A 190 9.38 16.39 -6.41
C LEU A 190 9.95 17.39 -5.39
N GLY A 191 11.09 17.10 -4.77
CA GLY A 191 11.72 17.95 -3.76
C GLY A 191 11.33 17.62 -2.31
N GLN A 192 10.41 16.68 -2.09
CA GLN A 192 10.03 16.20 -0.76
C GLN A 192 11.07 15.19 -0.25
N SER A 193 11.97 15.64 0.64
CA SER A 193 12.96 14.73 1.25
C SER A 193 12.26 13.68 2.10
N THR A 194 12.09 12.47 1.56
CA THR A 194 11.30 11.38 2.16
C THR A 194 12.20 10.24 2.60
N THR A 195 11.99 9.74 3.81
CA THR A 195 12.63 8.51 4.30
C THR A 195 11.66 7.33 4.20
N LEU A 196 12.23 6.13 4.00
CA LEU A 196 11.50 4.86 4.08
C LEU A 196 12.13 4.03 5.19
N THR A 197 11.37 3.75 6.23
CA THR A 197 11.79 2.89 7.34
C THR A 197 11.25 1.48 7.11
N THR A 198 12.14 0.51 7.01
CA THR A 198 11.80 -0.92 6.90
C THR A 198 12.14 -1.64 8.20
N VAL A 199 11.72 -2.90 8.37
CA VAL A 199 12.09 -3.71 9.55
C VAL A 199 13.62 -3.89 9.64
N GLU A 200 14.29 -3.97 8.51
CA GLU A 200 15.76 -4.06 8.42
C GLU A 200 16.46 -2.72 8.72
N SER A 201 15.72 -1.59 8.74
CA SER A 201 16.28 -0.26 8.90
C SER A 201 16.90 0.03 10.27
N GLY A 202 16.73 -0.87 11.25
CA GLY A 202 17.57 -0.90 12.45
C GLY A 202 19.08 -0.94 12.12
N SER A 203 19.45 -1.41 10.93
CA SER A 203 20.82 -1.42 10.40
C SER A 203 21.24 -0.13 9.67
N VAL A 204 20.34 0.64 9.04
CA VAL A 204 20.71 1.88 8.31
C VAL A 204 20.97 3.04 9.25
N ALA A 205 20.25 3.14 10.37
CA ALA A 205 20.60 4.07 11.45
C ALA A 205 22.03 3.80 11.96
N ALA A 206 22.42 2.52 12.05
CA ALA A 206 23.77 2.12 12.39
C ALA A 206 24.80 2.47 11.30
N GLN A 207 24.44 2.40 10.01
CA GLN A 207 25.35 2.74 8.89
C GLN A 207 25.54 4.26 8.68
N ALA A 208 24.49 5.06 8.88
CA ALA A 208 24.60 6.53 8.88
C ALA A 208 25.46 7.01 10.07
N MET A 209 25.31 6.39 11.24
CA MET A 209 26.12 6.69 12.42
C MET A 209 27.53 6.07 12.40
N ALA A 210 27.77 5.02 11.61
CA ALA A 210 29.12 4.49 11.36
C ALA A 210 29.96 5.39 10.44
N ARG A 211 29.32 6.26 9.62
CA ARG A 211 30.00 7.26 8.79
C ARG A 211 30.33 8.55 9.53
N SER A 212 29.71 8.79 10.69
CA SER A 212 30.13 9.84 11.63
C SER A 212 31.14 9.27 12.62
N SER A 213 32.41 9.24 12.21
CA SER A 213 33.56 8.94 13.10
C SER A 213 33.89 10.09 14.07
N ASP A 214 32.88 10.91 14.40
CA ASP A 214 33.01 12.09 15.25
C ASP A 214 32.35 11.80 16.61
N ASN A 215 33.09 11.99 17.70
CA ASN A 215 32.65 11.78 19.09
C ASN A 215 31.56 12.80 19.55
N SER A 216 30.91 13.48 18.61
CA SER A 216 29.97 14.59 18.78
C SER A 216 28.58 14.30 18.19
N ALA A 217 28.33 13.07 17.71
CA ALA A 217 26.99 12.71 17.25
C ALA A 217 25.98 12.88 18.41
N GLU A 218 24.94 13.68 18.18
CA GLU A 218 23.88 13.85 19.16
C GLU A 218 22.97 12.61 19.18
N PRO A 219 22.41 12.22 20.35
CA PRO A 219 21.43 11.15 20.43
C PRO A 219 20.21 11.42 19.53
N ILE A 220 19.72 10.36 18.87
CA ILE A 220 18.53 10.43 18.02
C ILE A 220 17.30 10.17 18.90
N SER A 221 16.39 11.13 18.92
CA SER A 221 15.08 10.98 19.55
C SER A 221 14.10 10.33 18.58
N THR A 222 13.45 9.25 19.00
CA THR A 222 12.47 8.52 18.20
C THR A 222 11.22 8.14 19.00
N THR A 223 10.16 7.80 18.27
CA THR A 223 9.03 7.02 18.78
C THR A 223 9.05 5.65 18.13
N VAL A 224 8.94 4.59 18.94
CA VAL A 224 8.90 3.20 18.50
C VAL A 224 7.53 2.58 18.71
N LEU A 225 7.09 1.79 17.73
CA LEU A 225 5.93 0.92 17.84
C LEU A 225 6.32 -0.36 18.59
N LYS A 226 5.73 -0.56 19.76
CA LYS A 226 5.97 -1.75 20.60
C LYS A 226 4.95 -2.85 20.36
N LYS A 227 3.71 -2.46 20.09
CA LYS A 227 2.58 -3.35 19.90
C LYS A 227 1.59 -2.74 18.91
N ILE A 228 1.03 -3.54 18.02
CA ILE A 228 -0.12 -3.15 17.20
C ILE A 228 -1.05 -4.33 16.96
N ARG A 229 -2.33 -4.04 16.76
CA ARG A 229 -3.39 -4.98 16.37
C ARG A 229 -4.42 -4.24 15.51
N LEU A 230 -4.92 -4.91 14.48
CA LEU A 230 -6.11 -4.50 13.73
C LEU A 230 -7.35 -5.25 14.23
N ALA A 231 -8.51 -4.58 14.25
CA ALA A 231 -9.78 -5.20 14.59
C ALA A 231 -10.38 -5.94 13.40
N ASP A 232 -10.13 -5.41 12.20
CA ASP A 232 -10.60 -5.88 10.90
C ASP A 232 -9.54 -5.50 9.87
N ASP A 233 -8.98 -6.50 9.18
CA ASP A 233 -8.01 -6.38 8.09
C ASP A 233 -8.72 -6.32 6.74
N LYS A 234 -10.05 -6.43 6.72
CA LYS A 234 -10.92 -6.35 5.53
C LYS A 234 -10.71 -7.41 4.47
N GLU A 235 -9.62 -8.16 4.45
CA GLU A 235 -9.33 -9.06 3.34
C GLU A 235 -10.16 -10.38 3.29
N PRO A 236 -10.70 -10.75 2.11
CA PRO A 236 -11.19 -12.10 1.86
C PRO A 236 -10.03 -13.10 1.67
N TRP A 237 -10.35 -14.40 1.73
CA TRP A 237 -9.34 -15.47 1.62
C TRP A 237 -8.49 -15.43 0.35
N ILE A 238 -8.98 -14.77 -0.71
CA ILE A 238 -8.28 -14.70 -1.98
C ILE A 238 -7.15 -13.67 -1.98
N SER A 239 -7.26 -12.58 -1.22
CA SER A 239 -6.30 -11.46 -1.23
C SER A 239 -4.98 -11.84 -0.55
N GLY A 240 -5.04 -12.68 0.49
CA GLY A 240 -3.85 -13.28 1.10
C GLY A 240 -3.62 -12.78 2.52
N ALA A 241 -2.47 -12.17 2.75
CA ALA A 241 -2.13 -11.51 4.00
C ALA A 241 -2.21 -10.00 3.76
N ALA A 242 -2.59 -9.22 4.77
CA ALA A 242 -2.68 -7.77 4.61
C ALA A 242 -1.31 -7.10 4.53
N GLU A 243 -1.15 -6.20 3.56
CA GLU A 243 0.09 -5.44 3.35
C GLU A 243 0.01 -4.01 3.89
N ILE A 244 0.21 -3.86 5.20
CA ILE A 244 0.13 -2.55 5.84
C ILE A 244 1.43 -1.75 5.73
N TYR A 245 1.29 -0.44 5.51
CA TYR A 245 2.34 0.56 5.71
C TYR A 245 1.80 1.79 6.42
N ALA A 246 2.71 2.65 6.89
CA ALA A 246 2.36 3.91 7.51
C ALA A 246 2.93 5.11 6.76
N ILE A 247 2.16 6.19 6.74
CA ILE A 247 2.57 7.51 6.28
C ILE A 247 2.65 8.42 7.51
N VAL A 248 3.83 8.96 7.79
CA VAL A 248 4.05 9.87 8.92
C VAL A 248 4.14 11.30 8.40
N THR A 249 3.19 12.13 8.80
CA THR A 249 3.04 13.50 8.30
C THR A 249 3.34 14.53 9.38
N GLY A 250 3.92 15.65 8.97
CA GLY A 250 4.17 16.79 9.84
C GLY A 250 4.80 17.97 9.10
N ILE A 251 5.56 18.78 9.81
CA ILE A 251 6.18 19.99 9.27
C ILE A 251 7.69 19.90 9.42
N ASN A 252 8.46 20.27 8.40
CA ASN A 252 9.91 20.30 8.46
C ASN A 252 10.38 21.33 9.52
N PRO A 253 11.45 21.04 10.30
CA PRO A 253 12.11 22.00 11.19
C PRO A 253 12.31 23.41 10.61
N SER A 254 12.60 23.57 9.31
CA SER A 254 12.77 24.87 8.62
C SER A 254 11.46 25.65 8.40
N ARG A 255 10.29 24.99 8.49
CA ARG A 255 8.92 25.56 8.37
C ARG A 255 8.45 25.95 6.97
N ASP A 256 9.23 25.64 5.95
CA ASP A 256 8.94 25.99 4.56
C ASP A 256 8.25 24.87 3.79
N GLU A 257 8.28 23.64 4.31
CA GLU A 257 7.72 22.47 3.63
C GLU A 257 7.06 21.47 4.60
N PRO A 258 6.07 20.69 4.12
CA PRO A 258 5.59 19.52 4.84
C PRO A 258 6.68 18.45 4.96
N THR A 259 6.51 17.52 5.89
CA THR A 259 7.33 16.32 6.00
C THR A 259 6.44 15.10 5.88
N ILE A 260 6.80 14.22 4.95
CA ILE A 260 6.14 12.93 4.70
C ILE A 260 7.25 11.88 4.76
N ASP A 261 7.10 10.90 5.64
CA ASP A 261 7.96 9.72 5.71
C ASP A 261 7.11 8.45 5.62
N LEU A 262 7.71 7.38 5.12
CA LEU A 262 7.06 6.09 4.89
C LEU A 262 7.63 5.05 5.85
N VAL A 263 6.77 4.14 6.33
CA VAL A 263 7.17 3.01 7.17
C VAL A 263 6.52 1.73 6.64
N GLU A 264 7.33 0.78 6.19
CA GLU A 264 6.87 -0.55 5.79
C GLU A 264 6.54 -1.38 7.05
N MET A 265 5.37 -2.03 7.10
CA MET A 265 4.93 -2.84 8.25
C MET A 265 4.59 -4.27 7.81
N PRO A 266 5.59 -5.04 7.28
CA PRO A 266 5.39 -6.32 6.59
C PRO A 266 5.11 -7.49 7.53
N TYR A 267 4.67 -7.19 8.75
CA TYR A 267 4.32 -8.18 9.76
C TYR A 267 2.86 -8.07 10.14
N LEU A 268 2.12 -7.06 9.68
CA LEU A 268 0.74 -6.80 10.11
C LEU A 268 -0.26 -7.53 9.21
N ASP A 269 -0.03 -8.84 9.07
CA ASP A 269 -0.65 -9.70 8.06
C ASP A 269 -2.13 -10.02 8.32
N TYR A 270 -2.56 -10.02 9.58
CA TYR A 270 -3.86 -10.53 9.98
C TYR A 270 -4.53 -9.70 11.07
N ASP A 271 -5.85 -9.59 10.97
CA ASP A 271 -6.66 -9.02 12.03
C ASP A 271 -6.66 -9.85 13.30
N LYS A 272 -7.08 -9.20 14.38
CA LYS A 272 -7.28 -9.81 15.69
C LYS A 272 -6.03 -10.49 16.28
N GLN A 273 -4.86 -10.22 15.72
CA GLN A 273 -3.56 -10.65 16.21
C GLN A 273 -2.76 -9.48 16.80
N ASP A 274 -2.09 -9.74 17.92
CA ASP A 274 -1.16 -8.77 18.51
C ASP A 274 0.23 -8.99 17.91
N TYR A 275 0.79 -7.94 17.32
CA TYR A 275 2.16 -7.90 16.80
C TYR A 275 3.06 -7.06 17.69
N PHE A 276 4.33 -7.46 17.81
CA PHE A 276 5.31 -6.81 18.71
C PHE A 276 6.62 -6.43 18.00
N PRO A 277 6.58 -5.47 17.06
CA PRO A 277 7.66 -5.27 16.09
C PRO A 277 8.89 -4.56 16.66
N ASN A 278 8.73 -3.71 17.69
CA ASN A 278 9.79 -2.84 18.20
C ASN A 278 10.46 -1.99 17.08
N GLN A 279 9.64 -1.45 16.18
CA GLN A 279 10.06 -0.70 15.00
C GLN A 279 10.06 0.81 15.28
N VAL A 280 11.01 1.56 14.72
CA VAL A 280 10.98 3.03 14.75
C VAL A 280 9.91 3.52 13.79
N MET A 281 8.97 4.33 14.28
CA MET A 281 7.94 4.96 13.45
C MET A 281 8.29 6.41 13.12
N ILE A 282 8.83 7.15 14.09
CA ILE A 282 9.07 8.59 13.96
C ILE A 282 10.51 8.90 14.38
N GLN A 283 11.25 9.60 13.53
CA GLN A 283 12.53 10.23 13.88
C GLN A 283 12.31 11.74 14.09
N TRP A 284 12.31 12.17 15.35
CA TRP A 284 11.87 13.52 15.74
C TRP A 284 12.72 14.66 15.16
N SER A 285 13.98 14.41 14.77
CA SER A 285 14.80 15.43 14.11
C SER A 285 14.25 15.90 12.75
N ARG A 286 13.31 15.15 12.17
CA ARG A 286 12.66 15.46 10.89
C ARG A 286 11.37 16.27 11.05
N TYR A 287 10.86 16.40 12.27
CA TYR A 287 9.55 16.99 12.54
C TYR A 287 9.67 18.17 13.51
N ARG A 288 9.02 19.27 13.15
CA ARG A 288 8.93 20.44 14.01
C ARG A 288 7.93 20.20 15.15
N TRP A 289 8.12 20.93 16.25
CA TRP A 289 7.24 20.97 17.43
C TRP A 289 7.15 19.67 18.22
N GLY A 290 7.90 18.62 17.84
CA GLY A 290 7.79 17.32 18.47
C GLY A 290 6.39 16.74 18.32
N ALA A 291 5.75 16.98 17.16
CA ALA A 291 4.42 16.48 16.84
C ALA A 291 4.37 15.95 15.40
N ALA A 292 3.69 14.84 15.19
CA ALA A 292 3.43 14.25 13.88
C ALA A 292 2.15 13.41 13.93
N ASP A 293 1.50 13.23 12.79
CA ASP A 293 0.41 12.25 12.65
C ASP A 293 0.94 11.00 11.96
N LEU A 294 0.26 9.88 12.17
CA LEU A 294 0.57 8.60 11.55
C LEU A 294 -0.69 8.03 10.94
N ILE A 295 -0.70 7.86 9.62
CA ILE A 295 -1.78 7.24 8.85
C ILE A 295 -1.37 5.79 8.58
N LEU A 296 -2.26 4.84 8.81
CA LEU A 296 -2.11 3.45 8.38
C LEU A 296 -2.87 3.24 7.07
N MET A 297 -2.19 2.64 6.12
CA MET A 297 -2.69 2.31 4.80
C MET A 297 -2.45 0.82 4.55
N GLU A 298 -3.40 0.15 3.96
CA GLU A 298 -3.25 -1.18 3.38
C GLU A 298 -2.82 -1.05 1.91
N GLN A 299 -2.17 -2.05 1.34
CA GLN A 299 -1.82 -2.06 -0.07
C GLN A 299 -2.99 -2.60 -0.90
N ASP A 300 -3.10 -2.16 -2.15
CA ASP A 300 -4.07 -2.74 -3.09
C ASP A 300 -3.45 -3.02 -4.46
N ASP A 301 -4.11 -3.92 -5.15
CA ASP A 301 -3.84 -4.48 -6.45
C ASP A 301 -3.99 -3.48 -7.62
N GLY A 302 -4.56 -2.29 -7.41
CA GLY A 302 -4.67 -1.24 -8.43
C GLY A 302 -3.60 -0.14 -8.39
N THR A 303 -2.85 -0.02 -7.28
CA THR A 303 -2.15 1.23 -6.92
C THR A 303 -1.03 1.60 -7.91
N ASP A 304 -1.11 2.82 -8.47
CA ASP A 304 0.05 3.49 -9.11
C ASP A 304 0.79 4.32 -8.05
N TYR A 305 1.89 3.75 -7.54
CA TYR A 305 2.67 4.33 -6.46
C TYR A 305 3.35 5.66 -6.83
N LYS A 306 3.64 5.89 -8.12
CA LYS A 306 4.21 7.16 -8.58
C LYS A 306 3.13 8.25 -8.57
N GLU A 307 1.90 7.93 -9.00
CA GLU A 307 0.79 8.88 -8.94
C GLU A 307 0.34 9.15 -7.49
N LEU A 308 0.27 8.13 -6.64
CA LEU A 308 -0.03 8.30 -5.22
C LEU A 308 0.99 9.25 -4.55
N ALA A 309 2.28 9.07 -4.81
CA ALA A 309 3.31 9.97 -4.29
C ALA A 309 3.16 11.42 -4.77
N LYS A 310 2.80 11.64 -6.05
CA LYS A 310 2.53 12.99 -6.58
C LYS A 310 1.34 13.63 -5.87
N LEU A 311 0.27 12.87 -5.66
CA LEU A 311 -0.93 13.33 -4.98
C LEU A 311 -0.61 13.74 -3.53
N LEU A 312 0.08 12.89 -2.77
CA LEU A 312 0.45 13.16 -1.38
C LEU A 312 1.28 14.45 -1.25
N VAL A 313 2.29 14.64 -2.10
CA VAL A 313 3.11 15.86 -2.10
C VAL A 313 2.28 17.09 -2.46
N LYS A 314 1.49 17.00 -3.53
CA LYS A 314 0.63 18.11 -3.99
C LYS A 314 -0.32 18.57 -2.87
N VAL A 315 -1.01 17.63 -2.25
CA VAL A 315 -2.00 17.90 -1.19
C VAL A 315 -1.32 18.52 0.03
N ALA A 316 -0.20 17.96 0.48
CA ALA A 316 0.52 18.49 1.63
C ALA A 316 1.03 19.92 1.39
N GLU A 317 1.52 20.23 0.19
CA GLU A 317 1.93 21.58 -0.19
C GLU A 317 0.76 22.56 -0.26
N GLU A 318 -0.39 22.14 -0.81
CA GLU A 318 -1.57 22.99 -0.92
C GLU A 318 -2.09 23.42 0.46
N VAL A 319 -2.12 22.50 1.42
CA VAL A 319 -2.50 22.84 2.81
C VAL A 319 -1.54 23.86 3.41
N LEU A 320 -0.24 23.72 3.19
CA LEU A 320 0.75 24.66 3.72
C LEU A 320 0.59 26.07 3.11
N LYS A 321 0.22 26.17 1.83
CA LYS A 321 -0.01 27.45 1.11
C LYS A 321 -1.25 28.21 1.61
N LEU A 322 -2.20 27.54 2.25
CA LEU A 322 -3.44 28.16 2.77
C LEU A 322 -3.23 28.91 4.10
N ILE A 323 -2.01 28.91 4.66
CA ILE A 323 -1.70 29.56 5.94
C ILE A 323 -1.22 31.01 5.72
N PRO A 324 -1.91 32.01 6.28
CA PRO A 324 -1.50 33.41 6.14
C PRO A 324 -0.23 33.78 6.93
N ASP A 325 0.07 33.05 8.01
CA ASP A 325 1.25 33.24 8.87
C ASP A 325 1.61 31.93 9.62
N PRO A 326 2.75 31.28 9.32
CA PRO A 326 3.21 30.08 10.02
C PRO A 326 3.44 30.25 11.53
N GLU A 327 3.51 31.49 12.05
CA GLU A 327 3.68 31.77 13.49
C GLU A 327 2.39 31.71 14.30
N VAL A 328 1.23 31.80 13.65
CA VAL A 328 -0.05 32.00 14.35
C VAL A 328 -0.84 30.69 14.56
N GLN A 329 -0.41 29.57 13.97
CA GLN A 329 -1.02 28.24 14.17
C GLN A 329 0.04 27.14 14.38
N ALA A 330 0.65 27.12 15.57
CA ALA A 330 1.47 26.02 16.08
C ALA A 330 0.75 24.66 15.96
N TYR A 331 1.47 23.57 15.63
CA TYR A 331 1.11 22.12 15.53
C TYR A 331 -0.29 21.67 15.04
N ALA A 332 -1.35 22.43 15.29
CA ALA A 332 -2.73 22.27 14.81
C ALA A 332 -2.90 22.25 13.29
N ILE A 333 -1.85 22.56 12.52
CA ILE A 333 -1.84 22.32 11.08
C ILE A 333 -1.57 20.87 10.71
N ILE A 334 -0.86 20.11 11.56
CA ILE A 334 -0.51 18.73 11.26
C ILE A 334 -1.79 17.90 11.01
N PRO A 335 -2.84 17.98 11.86
CA PRO A 335 -4.13 17.35 11.57
C PRO A 335 -4.83 17.85 10.32
N GLN A 336 -4.59 19.09 9.87
CA GLN A 336 -5.19 19.62 8.64
C GLN A 336 -4.52 19.04 7.39
N ILE A 337 -3.18 18.87 7.42
CA ILE A 337 -2.44 18.19 6.36
C ILE A 337 -2.94 16.75 6.26
N THR A 338 -2.98 16.06 7.39
CA THR A 338 -3.45 14.67 7.48
C THR A 338 -4.90 14.53 7.02
N GLY A 339 -5.81 15.37 7.53
CA GLY A 339 -7.21 15.34 7.10
C GLY A 339 -7.37 15.61 5.61
N LYS A 340 -6.57 16.50 5.02
CA LYS A 340 -6.60 16.77 3.58
C LYS A 340 -5.96 15.67 2.76
N ILE A 341 -4.93 15.01 3.26
CA ILE A 341 -4.39 13.78 2.66
C ILE A 341 -5.49 12.72 2.64
N ILE A 342 -6.14 12.48 3.78
CA ILE A 342 -7.28 11.52 3.87
C ILE A 342 -8.43 11.93 2.95
N ASP A 343 -8.78 13.22 2.85
CA ASP A 343 -9.84 13.71 1.94
C ASP A 343 -9.45 13.59 0.45
N ALA A 344 -8.17 13.79 0.14
CA ALA A 344 -7.66 13.84 -1.23
C ALA A 344 -7.27 12.46 -1.75
N ILE A 345 -7.04 11.51 -0.85
CA ILE A 345 -7.19 10.09 -1.08
C ILE A 345 -8.68 9.89 -1.47
N PRO A 346 -9.03 9.78 -2.76
CA PRO A 346 -10.39 10.10 -3.19
C PRO A 346 -11.42 9.04 -2.76
N ASP A 347 -12.57 9.50 -2.22
CA ASP A 347 -13.79 8.70 -2.09
C ASP A 347 -14.24 8.24 -3.49
N GLY A 348 -13.95 6.98 -3.83
CA GLY A 348 -14.22 6.39 -5.14
C GLY A 348 -13.00 6.25 -6.07
N LEU A 349 -11.79 6.54 -5.60
CA LEU A 349 -10.57 5.85 -6.09
C LEU A 349 -10.20 4.70 -5.18
N LEU A 350 -10.40 4.85 -3.87
CA LEU A 350 -10.29 3.74 -2.92
C LEU A 350 -11.60 2.95 -2.83
N VAL A 351 -12.22 2.71 -3.98
CA VAL A 351 -12.85 1.42 -4.21
C VAL A 351 -11.78 0.70 -5.02
N ASN A 352 -10.89 0.03 -4.31
CA ASN A 352 -9.74 -0.69 -4.84
C ASN A 352 -8.49 0.16 -5.14
N ASP A 353 -7.97 0.89 -4.14
CA ASP A 353 -6.57 1.32 -4.06
C ASP A 353 -6.26 1.61 -2.57
N ASP A 354 -5.08 1.26 -2.08
CA ASP A 354 -4.62 1.25 -0.68
C ASP A 354 -5.63 1.70 0.40
N ASP A 355 -6.26 0.76 1.11
CA ASP A 355 -7.34 1.09 2.05
C ASP A 355 -6.84 1.90 3.25
N TYR A 356 -7.52 3.01 3.53
CA TYR A 356 -7.33 3.74 4.78
C TYR A 356 -7.74 2.83 5.94
N VAL A 357 -6.77 2.43 6.75
CA VAL A 357 -6.98 1.52 7.87
C VAL A 357 -7.36 2.30 9.13
N ASP A 358 -6.50 3.24 9.54
CA ASP A 358 -6.73 4.11 10.70
C ASP A 358 -5.73 5.28 10.72
N VAL A 359 -5.88 6.19 11.68
CA VAL A 359 -4.97 7.31 11.90
C VAL A 359 -4.76 7.58 13.39
N PHE A 360 -3.53 7.92 13.74
CA PHE A 360 -3.14 8.44 15.05
C PHE A 360 -2.79 9.91 14.91
N TYR A 361 -3.69 10.78 15.37
CA TYR A 361 -3.48 12.23 15.34
C TYR A 361 -2.56 12.69 16.47
N THR A 362 -1.56 13.46 16.09
CA THR A 362 -0.69 14.30 16.93
C THR A 362 -0.01 13.47 18.01
N LEU A 363 0.70 12.43 17.57
CA LEU A 363 1.69 11.77 18.39
C LEU A 363 2.76 12.80 18.78
N MET A 364 3.11 12.82 20.06
CA MET A 364 4.05 13.79 20.62
C MET A 364 5.38 13.14 21.00
N GLN A 365 6.45 13.87 20.79
CA GLN A 365 7.79 13.50 21.25
C GLN A 365 7.79 13.25 22.76
N ASP A 366 8.60 12.27 23.19
CA ASP A 366 8.80 11.90 24.60
C ASP A 366 7.50 11.48 25.33
N THR A 367 6.46 11.12 24.59
CA THR A 367 5.17 10.67 25.14
C THR A 367 4.94 9.19 24.84
N SER A 368 4.59 8.43 25.88
CA SER A 368 4.14 7.04 25.75
C SER A 368 2.64 6.98 25.54
N TYR A 369 2.21 6.16 24.58
CA TYR A 369 0.82 5.85 24.28
C TYR A 369 0.66 4.34 24.45
N VAL A 370 -0.18 3.88 25.38
CA VAL A 370 -0.35 2.45 25.69
C VAL A 370 -1.73 2.00 25.28
N ASP A 371 -1.79 0.94 24.45
CA ASP A 371 -3.02 0.43 23.83
C ASP A 371 -3.94 1.57 23.35
N HIS A 372 -3.33 2.55 22.67
CA HIS A 372 -4.01 3.74 22.20
C HIS A 372 -4.80 3.40 20.94
N PRO A 373 -6.12 3.68 20.90
CA PRO A 373 -6.92 3.45 19.71
C PRO A 373 -6.61 4.51 18.65
N GLY A 374 -6.62 4.11 17.38
CA GLY A 374 -6.69 5.04 16.27
C GLY A 374 -8.06 5.75 16.22
N ALA A 375 -8.16 6.78 15.39
CA ALA A 375 -9.33 7.64 15.35
C ALA A 375 -10.59 6.94 14.79
N SER A 376 -10.44 5.99 13.85
CA SER A 376 -11.55 5.15 13.37
C SER A 376 -11.86 4.00 14.35
N GLY A 377 -10.87 3.61 15.15
CA GLY A 377 -10.95 2.54 16.12
C GLY A 377 -10.69 1.15 15.54
N ASN A 378 -10.15 1.08 14.31
CA ASN A 378 -9.73 -0.19 13.71
C ASN A 378 -8.38 -0.65 14.26
N ALA A 379 -7.42 0.26 14.45
CA ALA A 379 -6.10 -0.05 14.98
C ALA A 379 -5.99 0.29 16.47
N VAL A 380 -5.28 -0.54 17.23
CA VAL A 380 -4.84 -0.25 18.60
C VAL A 380 -3.35 -0.46 18.69
N ALA A 381 -2.61 0.56 19.13
CA ALA A 381 -1.16 0.56 19.13
C ALA A 381 -0.54 1.05 20.44
N THR A 382 0.62 0.51 20.79
CA THR A 382 1.48 1.00 21.87
C THR A 382 2.73 1.64 21.28
N PHE A 383 2.92 2.93 21.55
CA PHE A 383 4.07 3.72 21.15
C PHE A 383 4.87 4.14 22.38
N GLU A 384 6.19 4.04 22.29
CA GLU A 384 7.10 4.46 23.36
C GLU A 384 8.24 5.34 22.81
N PRO A 385 8.72 6.33 23.58
CA PRO A 385 9.93 7.05 23.24
C PRO A 385 11.16 6.13 23.28
N LEU A 386 12.08 6.33 22.34
CA LEU A 386 13.39 5.70 22.36
C LEU A 386 14.46 6.73 22.01
N THR A 387 15.48 6.84 22.86
CA THR A 387 16.70 7.59 22.54
C THR A 387 17.76 6.62 22.03
N ILE A 388 18.15 6.75 20.77
CA ILE A 388 19.24 5.98 20.18
C ILE A 388 20.53 6.77 20.38
N ASN A 389 21.39 6.28 21.26
CA ASN A 389 22.69 6.90 21.52
C ASN A 389 23.68 6.55 20.41
N PRO A 390 24.66 7.43 20.14
CA PRO A 390 25.79 7.11 19.27
C PRO A 390 26.49 5.82 19.71
N THR A 391 27.00 5.07 18.74
CA THR A 391 27.85 3.91 19.01
C THR A 391 29.05 4.35 19.85
N ARG A 392 29.23 3.74 21.03
CA ARG A 392 30.41 4.00 21.86
C ARG A 392 31.65 3.38 21.19
N PRO A 393 32.79 4.07 21.18
CA PRO A 393 34.02 3.59 20.55
C PRO A 393 34.60 2.34 21.22
#